data_AF-A0A3L9I3S9-F1
#
_entry.id   AF-A0A3L9I3S9-F1
#
_cell.length_a   1.000
_cell.length_b   1.000
_cell.length_c   1.000
_cell.angle_alpha   90.00
_cell.angle_beta   90.00
_cell.angle_gamma   90.00
#
_symmetry.space_group_name_H-M   'P 1'
#
loop_
_entity.id
_entity.type
_entity.pdbx_description
1 polymer ?
#
loop_
_entity_poly.entity_id
_entity_poly.type
_entity_poly.pdbx_seq_one_letter_code
_entity_poly.pdbx_strand_id
1 'polypeptide(L)'
;NQGNETTAGANLTWNAPVATVNGSYSQSSTYRQAGASVSGGIVAWSGGVNLANRLSETFAVMNAPGIKDAYVNGQKYRTTNRNGVVVYDGMTPYRENHLMLDVSQSDSEAELRGNRKIAAPYRGAVVLVNFDTDQRKPWFIKALRADGQPLMFGYEVNDIHGHNIGVVGQGSQLFIRTNEVPPSVNVAIDKQQGLSCTITFGKEIDESRNYICQ
;
A
#
# COMPACT_ATOMS: atom_id res chain seq x y z
N ASN A 1 -32.79 -39.09 -39.38
CA ASN A 1 -31.60 -38.26 -39.65
C ASN A 1 -31.26 -37.45 -38.41
N GLN A 2 -30.35 -37.94 -37.57
CA GLN A 2 -29.76 -37.15 -36.49
C GLN A 2 -28.72 -36.21 -37.13
N GLY A 3 -29.10 -34.94 -37.29
CA GLY A 3 -28.20 -33.92 -37.82
C GLY A 3 -27.05 -33.67 -36.86
N ASN A 4 -25.82 -33.77 -37.35
CA ASN A 4 -24.62 -33.49 -36.57
C ASN A 4 -24.58 -31.98 -36.27
N GLU A 5 -25.01 -31.57 -35.08
CA GLU A 5 -24.98 -30.16 -34.68
C GLU A 5 -23.59 -29.79 -34.15
N THR A 6 -22.85 -29.04 -34.96
CA THR A 6 -21.55 -28.51 -34.56
C THR A 6 -21.75 -27.23 -33.77
N THR A 7 -21.37 -27.23 -32.49
CA THR A 7 -21.38 -26.04 -31.64
C THR A 7 -19.96 -25.59 -31.33
N ALA A 8 -19.69 -24.30 -31.48
CA ALA A 8 -18.45 -23.66 -31.07
C ALA A 8 -18.77 -22.43 -30.21
N GLY A 9 -17.98 -22.18 -29.18
CA GLY A 9 -18.19 -21.01 -28.32
C GLY A 9 -16.92 -20.52 -27.64
N ALA A 10 -16.95 -19.27 -27.21
CA ALA A 10 -15.91 -18.60 -26.47
C ALA A 10 -16.51 -17.84 -25.29
N ASN A 11 -15.84 -17.88 -24.14
CA ASN A 11 -16.19 -17.10 -22.97
C ASN A 11 -14.96 -16.34 -22.48
N LEU A 12 -15.15 -15.08 -22.11
CA LEU A 12 -14.14 -14.21 -21.55
C LEU A 12 -14.66 -13.63 -20.24
N THR A 13 -13.88 -13.78 -19.16
CA THR A 13 -14.14 -13.13 -17.87
C THR A 13 -12.93 -12.30 -17.49
N TRP A 14 -13.16 -11.01 -17.27
CA TRP A 14 -12.14 -10.07 -16.80
C TRP A 14 -12.53 -9.53 -15.43
N ASN A 15 -11.70 -9.82 -14.42
CA ASN A 15 -11.83 -9.29 -13.08
C ASN A 15 -10.97 -8.02 -12.95
N ALA A 16 -11.59 -6.85 -13.08
CA ALA A 16 -10.97 -5.59 -12.68
C ALA A 16 -11.16 -5.38 -11.17
N PRO A 17 -10.40 -4.49 -10.51
CA PRO A 17 -10.59 -4.20 -9.07
C PRO A 17 -11.98 -3.67 -8.70
N VAL A 18 -12.66 -3.00 -9.64
CA VAL A 18 -13.94 -2.31 -9.41
C VAL A 18 -15.16 -3.00 -10.03
N ALA A 19 -14.96 -3.96 -10.92
CA ALA A 19 -16.03 -4.67 -11.62
C ALA A 19 -15.52 -5.99 -12.23
N THR A 20 -16.41 -6.97 -12.37
CA THR A 20 -16.19 -8.17 -13.20
C THR A 20 -17.00 -8.05 -14.48
N VAL A 21 -16.32 -8.15 -15.61
CA VAL A 21 -16.90 -8.10 -16.96
C VAL A 21 -16.87 -9.50 -17.56
N ASN A 22 -17.99 -9.98 -18.09
CA ASN A 22 -18.07 -11.24 -18.82
C ASN A 22 -18.57 -10.99 -20.24
N GLY A 23 -18.00 -11.72 -21.20
CA GLY A 23 -18.46 -11.79 -22.58
C GLY A 23 -18.54 -13.24 -23.03
N SER A 24 -19.58 -13.58 -23.80
CA SER A 24 -19.76 -14.92 -24.36
C SER A 24 -20.23 -14.83 -25.81
N TYR A 25 -19.79 -15.81 -26.60
CA TYR A 25 -20.24 -16.00 -27.97
C TYR A 25 -20.41 -17.49 -28.22
N SER A 26 -21.54 -17.91 -28.77
CA SER A 26 -21.78 -19.29 -29.19
C SER A 26 -22.43 -19.34 -30.56
N GLN A 27 -22.00 -20.31 -31.35
CA GLN A 27 -22.41 -20.56 -32.71
C GLN A 27 -22.76 -22.04 -32.85
N SER A 28 -23.99 -22.34 -33.23
CA SER A 28 -24.42 -23.68 -33.63
C SER A 28 -24.76 -23.71 -35.14
N SER A 29 -25.14 -24.88 -35.65
CA SER A 29 -25.72 -25.06 -36.99
C SER A 29 -27.04 -24.32 -37.17
N THR A 30 -27.78 -24.06 -36.08
CA THR A 30 -29.14 -23.50 -36.13
C THR A 30 -29.29 -22.13 -35.46
N TYR A 31 -28.32 -21.69 -34.64
CA TYR A 31 -28.42 -20.41 -33.93
C TYR A 31 -27.06 -19.72 -33.71
N ARG A 32 -27.12 -18.42 -33.43
CA ARG A 32 -25.99 -17.59 -32.97
C ARG A 32 -26.43 -16.84 -31.72
N GLN A 33 -25.61 -16.86 -30.68
CA GLN A 33 -25.89 -16.14 -29.43
C GLN A 33 -24.63 -15.40 -28.98
N ALA A 34 -24.80 -14.16 -28.57
CA ALA A 34 -23.75 -13.35 -27.95
C ALA A 34 -24.31 -12.71 -26.68
N GLY A 35 -23.49 -12.62 -25.65
CA GLY A 35 -23.87 -12.04 -24.37
C GLY A 35 -22.72 -11.23 -23.77
N ALA A 36 -23.06 -10.18 -23.03
CA ALA A 36 -22.14 -9.43 -22.21
C ALA A 36 -22.80 -9.10 -20.86
N SER A 37 -22.03 -9.11 -19.79
CA SER A 37 -22.51 -8.72 -18.46
C SER A 37 -21.41 -7.98 -17.70
N VAL A 38 -21.83 -7.04 -16.85
CA VAL A 38 -20.97 -6.35 -15.90
C VAL A 38 -21.59 -6.52 -14.53
N SER A 39 -20.78 -6.91 -13.56
CA SER A 39 -21.19 -7.11 -12.17
C SER A 39 -20.17 -6.45 -11.24
N GLY A 40 -20.63 -6.04 -10.07
CA GLY A 40 -19.81 -5.34 -9.09
C GLY A 40 -20.64 -4.98 -7.87
N GLY A 41 -20.08 -4.18 -6.99
CA GLY A 41 -20.75 -3.68 -5.81
C GLY A 41 -20.29 -2.30 -5.40
N ILE A 42 -21.12 -1.63 -4.63
CA ILE A 42 -20.89 -0.28 -4.11
C ILE A 42 -21.00 -0.35 -2.59
N VAL A 43 -20.01 0.21 -1.90
CA VAL A 43 -19.97 0.28 -0.43
C VAL A 43 -19.85 1.73 -0.01
N ALA A 44 -20.79 2.20 0.80
CA ALA A 44 -20.72 3.48 1.48
C ALA A 44 -20.32 3.25 2.96
N TRP A 45 -19.33 3.99 3.43
CA TRP A 45 -18.82 3.91 4.81
C TRP A 45 -18.29 5.27 5.26
N SER A 46 -17.79 5.36 6.49
CA SER A 46 -17.33 6.63 7.09
C SER A 46 -16.21 7.34 6.31
N GLY A 47 -15.43 6.61 5.50
CA GLY A 47 -14.39 7.15 4.62
C GLY A 47 -14.83 7.42 3.18
N GLY A 48 -16.13 7.29 2.86
CA GLY A 48 -16.69 7.61 1.54
C GLY A 48 -17.30 6.40 0.82
N VAL A 49 -17.31 6.46 -0.52
CA VAL A 49 -17.92 5.43 -1.38
C VAL A 49 -16.83 4.70 -2.16
N ASN A 50 -16.88 3.36 -2.17
CA ASN A 50 -15.91 2.51 -2.86
C ASN A 50 -16.63 1.48 -3.73
N LEU A 51 -16.01 1.17 -4.86
CA LEU A 51 -16.46 0.11 -5.76
C LEU A 51 -15.71 -1.19 -5.44
N ALA A 52 -16.39 -2.31 -5.66
CA ALA A 52 -15.84 -3.64 -5.53
C ALA A 52 -16.21 -4.46 -6.76
N ASN A 53 -15.32 -5.32 -7.21
CA ASN A 53 -15.61 -6.24 -8.31
C ASN A 53 -16.68 -7.28 -7.96
N ARG A 54 -16.83 -7.57 -6.67
CA ARG A 54 -17.87 -8.43 -6.11
C ARG A 54 -18.08 -8.06 -4.63
N LEU A 55 -19.29 -8.29 -4.14
CA LEU A 55 -19.60 -8.28 -2.72
C LEU A 55 -20.05 -9.67 -2.27
N SER A 56 -19.77 -9.98 -1.01
CA SER A 56 -20.27 -11.14 -0.30
C SER A 56 -21.11 -10.67 0.89
N GLU A 57 -21.81 -11.60 1.54
CA GLU A 57 -22.63 -11.29 2.72
C GLU A 57 -21.79 -10.72 3.87
N THR A 58 -20.55 -11.16 4.01
CA THR A 58 -19.61 -10.72 5.06
C THR A 58 -18.33 -10.27 4.40
N PHE A 59 -17.96 -9.01 4.57
CA PHE A 59 -16.81 -8.42 3.88
C PHE A 59 -16.09 -7.41 4.76
N ALA A 60 -14.87 -7.06 4.37
CA ALA A 60 -14.08 -6.04 5.03
C ALA A 60 -13.87 -4.83 4.11
N VAL A 61 -13.87 -3.64 4.68
CA VAL A 61 -13.32 -2.42 4.07
C VAL A 61 -11.95 -2.21 4.69
N MET A 62 -10.90 -2.39 3.90
CA MET A 62 -9.53 -2.17 4.33
C MET A 62 -9.11 -0.75 3.94
N ASN A 63 -8.66 0.02 4.92
CA ASN A 63 -8.25 1.41 4.77
C ASN A 63 -6.78 1.56 5.13
N ALA A 64 -5.94 1.85 4.15
CA ALA A 64 -4.51 2.08 4.29
C ALA A 64 -4.14 3.40 3.60
N PRO A 65 -4.39 4.56 4.26
CA PRO A 65 -4.26 5.87 3.64
C PRO A 65 -2.90 6.10 2.96
N GLY A 66 -2.90 6.49 1.68
CA GLY A 66 -1.67 6.77 0.92
C GLY A 66 -0.98 5.52 0.32
N ILE A 67 -1.50 4.31 0.57
CA ILE A 67 -1.01 3.07 -0.01
C ILE A 67 -1.90 2.67 -1.20
N LYS A 68 -1.55 3.11 -2.40
CA LYS A 68 -2.25 2.76 -3.66
C LYS A 68 -1.75 1.43 -4.24
N ASP A 69 -2.56 0.74 -5.03
CA ASP A 69 -2.16 -0.44 -5.81
C ASP A 69 -1.57 -1.61 -5.01
N ALA A 70 -1.79 -1.66 -3.69
CA ALA A 70 -1.34 -2.75 -2.84
C ALA A 70 -2.27 -3.95 -2.94
N TYR A 71 -1.69 -5.15 -3.06
CA TYR A 71 -2.46 -6.37 -3.27
C TYR A 71 -2.99 -6.92 -1.95
N VAL A 72 -4.24 -7.36 -1.93
CA VAL A 72 -4.81 -8.02 -0.74
C VAL A 72 -4.51 -9.51 -0.79
N ASN A 73 -3.84 -10.04 0.23
CA ASN A 73 -3.50 -11.47 0.34
C ASN A 73 -2.82 -12.03 -0.92
N GLY A 74 -1.99 -11.22 -1.60
CA GLY A 74 -1.29 -11.58 -2.84
C GLY A 74 -2.15 -11.65 -4.10
N GLN A 75 -3.41 -11.22 -4.05
CA GLN A 75 -4.35 -11.28 -5.19
C GLN A 75 -4.28 -10.01 -6.03
N LYS A 76 -3.67 -10.10 -7.23
CA LYS A 76 -3.46 -8.96 -8.16
C LYS A 76 -4.73 -8.25 -8.63
N TYR A 77 -5.88 -8.91 -8.61
CA TYR A 77 -7.16 -8.33 -9.02
C TYR A 77 -7.90 -7.63 -7.85
N ARG A 78 -7.29 -7.60 -6.66
CA ARG A 78 -7.80 -6.93 -5.45
C ARG A 78 -6.75 -5.96 -4.95
N THR A 79 -6.84 -4.73 -5.43
CA THR A 79 -5.85 -3.70 -5.14
C THR A 79 -6.49 -2.52 -4.43
N THR A 80 -5.72 -1.86 -3.58
CA THR A 80 -6.13 -0.57 -3.02
C THR A 80 -6.26 0.48 -4.11
N ASN A 81 -7.28 1.32 -4.00
CA ASN A 81 -7.48 2.44 -4.91
C ASN A 81 -6.52 3.61 -4.58
N ARG A 82 -6.70 4.74 -5.28
CA ARG A 82 -5.89 5.96 -5.09
C ARG A 82 -5.92 6.52 -3.67
N ASN A 83 -6.99 6.25 -2.92
CA ASN A 83 -7.14 6.70 -1.52
C ASN A 83 -6.61 5.66 -0.52
N GLY A 84 -6.11 4.53 -1.00
CA GLY A 84 -5.62 3.43 -0.17
C GLY A 84 -6.72 2.53 0.38
N VAL A 85 -7.87 2.48 -0.28
CA VAL A 85 -9.04 1.72 0.18
C VAL A 85 -9.29 0.53 -0.75
N VAL A 86 -9.61 -0.62 -0.17
CA VAL A 86 -10.04 -1.83 -0.90
C VAL A 86 -11.15 -2.55 -0.15
N VAL A 87 -12.13 -3.06 -0.89
CA VAL A 87 -13.18 -3.92 -0.35
C VAL A 87 -12.76 -5.38 -0.54
N TYR A 88 -12.69 -6.13 0.56
CA TYR A 88 -12.32 -7.53 0.58
C TYR A 88 -13.54 -8.41 0.92
N ASP A 89 -14.04 -9.13 -0.08
CA ASP A 89 -15.22 -10.00 0.02
C ASP A 89 -14.91 -11.44 0.47
N GLY A 90 -13.65 -11.75 0.79
CA GLY A 90 -13.17 -13.11 1.11
C GLY A 90 -13.27 -13.50 2.59
N MET A 91 -14.19 -12.89 3.35
CA MET A 91 -14.30 -13.14 4.79
C MET A 91 -15.12 -14.41 5.08
N THR A 92 -14.63 -15.23 6.00
CA THR A 92 -15.38 -16.36 6.57
C THR A 92 -15.93 -15.97 7.94
N PRO A 93 -17.26 -15.98 8.15
CA PRO A 93 -17.87 -15.69 9.45
C PRO A 93 -17.40 -16.64 10.55
N TYR A 94 -17.34 -16.13 11.78
CA TYR A 94 -16.98 -16.87 13.00
C TYR A 94 -15.57 -17.49 12.98
N ARG A 95 -14.70 -17.03 12.08
CA ARG A 95 -13.32 -17.49 11.96
C ARG A 95 -12.38 -16.30 11.90
N GLU A 96 -11.15 -16.51 12.35
CA GLU A 96 -10.09 -15.54 12.12
C GLU A 96 -9.80 -15.44 10.62
N ASN A 97 -9.87 -14.23 10.09
CA ASN A 97 -9.49 -13.90 8.73
C ASN A 97 -8.23 -13.05 8.79
N HIS A 98 -7.20 -13.47 8.08
CA HIS A 98 -5.98 -12.70 7.94
C HIS A 98 -6.09 -11.77 6.73
N LEU A 99 -5.87 -10.49 7.00
CA LEU A 99 -5.97 -9.42 6.02
C LEU A 99 -4.58 -8.82 5.86
N MET A 100 -3.94 -9.15 4.75
CA MET A 100 -2.58 -8.74 4.44
C MET A 100 -2.58 -7.80 3.25
N LEU A 101 -1.82 -6.71 3.34
CA LEU A 101 -1.53 -5.82 2.24
C LEU A 101 -0.10 -6.05 1.77
N ASP A 102 0.06 -6.35 0.49
CA ASP A 102 1.36 -6.47 -0.17
C ASP A 102 1.64 -5.21 -0.99
N VAL A 103 2.66 -4.47 -0.57
CA VAL A 103 3.10 -3.21 -1.19
C VAL A 103 4.30 -3.41 -2.13
N SER A 104 4.76 -4.64 -2.35
CA SER A 104 5.96 -4.92 -3.15
C SER A 104 5.86 -4.51 -4.62
N GLN A 105 4.64 -4.36 -5.14
CA GLN A 105 4.34 -3.93 -6.51
C GLN A 105 3.61 -2.58 -6.53
N SER A 106 3.65 -1.85 -5.40
CA SER A 106 2.99 -0.56 -5.24
C SER A 106 3.98 0.57 -5.51
N ASP A 107 3.56 1.55 -6.31
CA ASP A 107 4.29 2.81 -6.50
C ASP A 107 4.01 3.83 -5.37
N SER A 108 3.64 3.35 -4.17
CA SER A 108 3.35 4.23 -3.05
C SER A 108 4.64 4.66 -2.37
N GLU A 109 4.79 5.97 -2.18
CA GLU A 109 5.87 6.51 -1.36
C GLU A 109 5.60 6.31 0.14
N ALA A 110 4.33 6.15 0.54
CA ALA A 110 3.92 5.92 1.92
C ALA A 110 4.38 4.55 2.44
N GLU A 111 4.76 4.50 3.72
CA GLU A 111 5.13 3.26 4.40
C GLU A 111 3.95 2.66 5.15
N LEU A 112 3.86 1.34 5.12
CA LEU A 112 2.86 0.58 5.85
C LEU A 112 3.44 0.08 7.18
N ARG A 113 2.92 0.57 8.31
CA ARG A 113 3.34 0.16 9.66
C ARG A 113 2.64 -1.13 10.06
N GLY A 114 3.22 -2.23 9.60
CA GLY A 114 2.65 -3.57 9.78
C GLY A 114 1.63 -3.88 8.68
N ASN A 115 1.88 -4.97 7.97
CA ASN A 115 1.14 -5.31 6.76
C ASN A 115 0.05 -6.36 6.96
N ARG A 116 -0.22 -6.76 8.20
CA ARG A 116 -1.20 -7.80 8.54
C ARG A 116 -2.12 -7.32 9.66
N LYS A 117 -3.42 -7.54 9.47
CA LYS A 117 -4.46 -7.39 10.49
C LYS A 117 -5.29 -8.68 10.55
N ILE A 118 -6.01 -8.89 11.64
CA ILE A 118 -6.84 -10.08 11.86
C ILE A 118 -8.22 -9.61 12.29
N ALA A 119 -9.27 -10.22 11.72
CA ALA A 119 -10.65 -9.95 12.10
C ALA A 119 -11.49 -11.24 12.10
N ALA A 120 -12.40 -11.37 13.06
CA ALA A 120 -13.34 -12.48 13.19
C ALA A 120 -14.80 -11.97 13.17
N PRO A 121 -15.37 -11.73 11.98
CA PRO A 121 -16.72 -11.16 11.85
C PRO A 121 -17.84 -12.16 12.16
N TYR A 122 -18.97 -11.64 12.64
CA TYR A 122 -20.25 -12.34 12.56
C TYR A 122 -20.74 -12.44 11.10
N ARG A 123 -21.66 -13.36 10.83
CA ARG A 123 -22.31 -13.43 9.51
C ARG A 123 -23.09 -12.13 9.24
N GLY A 124 -22.92 -11.57 8.06
CA GLY A 124 -23.56 -10.31 7.66
C GLY A 124 -22.79 -9.05 8.06
N ALA A 125 -21.65 -9.19 8.74
CA ALA A 125 -20.89 -8.04 9.22
C ALA A 125 -20.09 -7.37 8.11
N VAL A 126 -20.03 -6.03 8.18
CA VAL A 126 -19.11 -5.19 7.41
C VAL A 126 -18.01 -4.71 8.35
N VAL A 127 -16.80 -5.21 8.18
CA VAL A 127 -15.67 -4.89 9.08
C VAL A 127 -14.82 -3.79 8.50
N LEU A 128 -14.66 -2.68 9.22
CA LEU A 128 -13.65 -1.68 8.88
C LEU A 128 -12.30 -2.09 9.48
N VAL A 129 -11.27 -2.21 8.64
CA VAL A 129 -9.91 -2.55 9.04
C VAL A 129 -8.97 -1.43 8.65
N ASN A 130 -8.46 -0.71 9.66
CA ASN A 130 -7.52 0.37 9.47
C ASN A 130 -6.08 -0.14 9.57
N PHE A 131 -5.28 0.18 8.56
CA PHE A 131 -3.84 0.00 8.55
C PHE A 131 -3.16 1.32 8.87
N ASP A 132 -2.11 1.23 9.68
CA ASP A 132 -1.33 2.38 10.10
C ASP A 132 -0.31 2.70 9.00
N THR A 133 -0.31 3.94 8.50
CA THR A 133 0.51 4.35 7.36
C THR A 133 1.30 5.60 7.68
N ASP A 134 2.58 5.62 7.31
CA ASP A 134 3.41 6.81 7.35
C ASP A 134 3.49 7.42 5.95
N GLN A 135 2.66 8.45 5.72
CA GLN A 135 2.57 9.12 4.42
C GLN A 135 3.70 10.10 4.14
N ARG A 136 4.64 10.26 5.07
CA ARG A 136 5.77 11.18 4.86
C ARG A 136 6.67 10.67 3.75
N LYS A 137 7.13 11.55 2.86
CA LYS A 137 8.03 11.18 1.77
C LYS A 137 9.37 10.65 2.30
N PRO A 138 9.89 9.51 1.80
CA PRO A 138 11.22 9.02 2.17
C PRO A 138 12.32 9.85 1.49
N TRP A 139 13.42 10.05 2.22
CA TRP A 139 14.63 10.70 1.72
C TRP A 139 15.87 9.93 2.13
N PHE A 140 16.83 9.84 1.22
CA PHE A 140 18.11 9.18 1.43
C PHE A 140 19.25 10.20 1.34
N ILE A 141 19.93 10.42 2.46
CA ILE A 141 20.88 11.53 2.60
C ILE A 141 22.22 10.97 3.03
N LYS A 142 23.25 11.17 2.22
CA LYS A 142 24.61 10.82 2.63
C LYS A 142 25.22 11.95 3.44
N ALA A 143 25.67 11.66 4.66
CA ALA A 143 26.32 12.66 5.51
C ALA A 143 27.57 12.08 6.17
N LEU A 144 28.57 12.92 6.42
CA LEU A 144 29.79 12.56 7.17
C LEU A 144 29.98 13.52 8.33
N ARG A 145 30.70 13.09 9.37
CA ARG A 145 31.10 13.98 10.47
C ARG A 145 32.08 15.05 9.96
N ALA A 146 32.21 16.15 10.69
CA ALA A 146 33.15 17.23 10.35
C ALA A 146 34.62 16.77 10.20
N ASP A 147 35.01 15.69 10.86
CA ASP A 147 36.33 15.05 10.77
C ASP A 147 36.47 14.08 9.58
N GLY A 148 35.43 13.96 8.74
CA GLY A 148 35.37 13.05 7.60
C GLY A 148 34.99 11.61 7.95
N GLN A 149 34.79 11.28 9.23
CA GLN A 149 34.39 9.94 9.66
C GLN A 149 32.90 9.68 9.35
N PRO A 150 32.51 8.41 9.11
CA PRO A 150 31.11 8.06 8.92
C PRO A 150 30.31 8.21 10.22
N LEU A 151 29.01 8.46 10.07
CA LEU A 151 28.02 8.34 11.13
C LEU A 151 27.83 6.86 11.48
N MET A 152 27.55 6.60 12.75
CA MET A 152 27.35 5.25 13.25
C MET A 152 25.97 4.72 12.85
N PHE A 153 25.94 3.48 12.39
CA PHE A 153 24.70 2.77 12.04
C PHE A 153 23.76 2.65 13.25
N GLY A 154 22.46 2.76 13.01
CA GLY A 154 21.40 2.53 14.00
C GLY A 154 21.10 3.72 14.91
N TYR A 155 21.81 4.85 14.75
CA TYR A 155 21.48 6.07 15.47
C TYR A 155 20.21 6.72 14.90
N GLU A 156 19.43 7.31 15.79
CA GLU A 156 18.19 8.00 15.45
C GLU A 156 18.48 9.38 14.88
N VAL A 157 17.65 9.80 13.92
CA VAL A 157 17.66 11.13 13.34
C VAL A 157 16.42 11.85 13.81
N ASN A 158 16.62 12.97 14.51
CA ASN A 158 15.55 13.77 15.08
C ASN A 158 15.39 15.10 14.34
N ASP A 159 14.16 15.59 14.26
CA ASP A 159 13.89 16.96 13.83
C ASP A 159 14.30 17.99 14.91
N ILE A 160 14.15 19.28 14.60
CA ILE A 160 14.43 20.39 15.52
C ILE A 160 13.51 20.42 16.76
N HIS A 161 12.41 19.67 16.72
CA HIS A 161 11.44 19.54 17.81
C HIS A 161 11.70 18.29 18.67
N GLY A 162 12.71 17.49 18.32
CA GLY A 162 13.07 16.26 19.02
C GLY A 162 12.26 15.02 18.62
N HIS A 163 11.46 15.09 17.55
CA HIS A 163 10.75 13.91 17.03
C HIS A 163 11.69 13.07 16.17
N ASN A 164 11.66 11.75 16.38
CA ASN A 164 12.33 10.82 15.48
C ASN A 164 11.66 10.85 14.10
N ILE A 165 12.44 11.18 13.09
CA ILE A 165 12.02 11.20 11.68
C ILE A 165 12.78 10.17 10.84
N GLY A 166 13.71 9.40 11.43
CA GLY A 166 14.53 8.48 10.68
C GLY A 166 15.68 7.87 11.46
N VAL A 167 16.56 7.20 10.72
CA VAL A 167 17.71 6.46 11.26
C VAL A 167 18.92 6.57 10.34
N VAL A 168 20.11 6.39 10.91
CA VAL A 168 21.35 6.23 10.16
C VAL A 168 21.47 4.77 9.70
N GLY A 169 21.37 4.58 8.39
CA GLY A 169 21.63 3.32 7.68
C GLY A 169 23.11 3.05 7.45
N GLN A 170 23.39 1.91 6.81
CA GLN A 170 24.76 1.49 6.52
C GLN A 170 25.45 2.48 5.55
N GLY A 171 26.77 2.62 5.67
CA GLY A 171 27.52 3.52 4.78
C GLY A 171 27.31 5.02 5.04
N SER A 172 26.86 5.40 6.25
CA SER A 172 26.61 6.79 6.63
C SER A 172 25.48 7.45 5.83
N GLN A 173 24.46 6.66 5.50
CA GLN A 173 23.28 7.09 4.77
C GLN A 173 22.10 7.24 5.72
N LEU A 174 21.63 8.46 5.93
CA LEU A 174 20.42 8.73 6.67
C LEU A 174 19.22 8.32 5.81
N PHE A 175 18.29 7.61 6.43
CA PHE A 175 16.95 7.40 5.91
C PHE A 175 15.99 8.16 6.80
N ILE A 176 15.38 9.22 6.25
CA ILE A 176 14.38 10.02 6.96
C ILE A 176 13.07 10.06 6.19
N ARG A 177 11.97 10.31 6.89
CA ARG A 177 10.66 10.52 6.28
C ARG A 177 10.09 11.88 6.68
N THR A 178 9.86 12.75 5.70
CA THR A 178 9.30 14.09 5.91
C THR A 178 8.58 14.62 4.67
N ASN A 179 7.50 15.36 4.88
CA ASN A 179 6.75 16.04 3.81
C ASN A 179 7.33 17.41 3.46
N GLU A 180 7.94 18.07 4.44
CA GLU A 180 8.59 19.37 4.29
C GLU A 180 10.07 19.20 4.52
N VAL A 181 10.90 19.96 3.80
CA VAL A 181 12.35 19.93 4.00
C VAL A 181 12.66 20.59 5.35
N PRO A 182 13.13 19.83 6.36
CA PRO A 182 13.47 20.41 7.64
C PRO A 182 14.67 21.35 7.43
N PRO A 183 14.78 22.46 8.18
CA PRO A 183 15.95 23.34 8.08
C PRO A 183 17.23 22.62 8.55
N SER A 184 17.10 21.73 9.53
CA SER A 184 18.18 20.89 10.02
C SER A 184 17.64 19.64 10.71
N VAL A 185 18.50 18.63 10.85
CA VAL A 185 18.25 17.43 11.66
C VAL A 185 19.39 17.18 12.62
N ASN A 186 19.07 16.59 13.76
CA ASN A 186 20.02 16.22 14.78
C ASN A 186 20.26 14.70 14.74
N VAL A 187 21.53 14.30 14.74
CA VAL A 187 21.95 12.90 14.78
C VAL A 187 22.79 12.70 16.02
N ALA A 188 22.40 11.75 16.87
CA ALA A 188 23.23 11.38 18.01
C ALA A 188 24.53 10.70 17.53
N ILE A 189 25.66 11.11 18.10
CA ILE A 189 26.99 10.52 17.87
C ILE A 189 27.34 9.58 19.03
N ASP A 190 27.01 9.98 20.25
CA ASP A 190 27.19 9.19 21.46
C ASP A 190 26.01 9.47 22.41
N LYS A 191 25.13 8.47 22.58
CA LYS A 191 23.97 8.59 23.46
C LYS A 191 24.35 8.66 24.95
N GLN A 192 25.47 8.07 25.36
CA GLN A 192 25.88 8.08 26.78
C GLN A 192 26.48 9.43 27.19
N GLN A 193 27.18 10.09 26.27
CA GLN A 193 27.75 11.41 26.51
C GLN A 193 26.81 12.55 26.09
N GLY A 194 25.64 12.24 25.52
CA GLY A 194 24.70 13.24 25.00
C GLY A 194 25.25 14.04 23.82
N LEU A 195 26.23 13.49 23.10
CA LEU A 195 26.85 14.16 21.96
C LEU A 195 26.00 13.92 20.71
N SER A 196 25.69 15.00 20.02
CA SER A 196 24.97 15.00 18.75
C SER A 196 25.61 15.96 17.78
N CYS A 197 25.46 15.69 16.49
CA CYS A 197 25.79 16.65 15.44
C CYS A 197 24.52 17.06 14.68
N THR A 198 24.61 18.22 14.04
CA THR A 198 23.51 18.81 13.29
C THR A 198 23.86 18.83 11.79
N ILE A 199 22.90 18.41 10.97
CA ILE A 199 22.98 18.49 9.51
C ILE A 199 21.98 19.55 9.07
N THR A 200 22.46 20.57 8.36
CA THR A 200 21.62 21.66 7.85
C THR A 200 21.28 21.43 6.38
N PHE A 201 20.02 21.64 6.03
CA PHE A 201 19.53 21.55 4.65
C PHE A 201 19.29 22.94 4.07
N GLY A 202 19.31 23.01 2.73
CA GLY A 202 18.92 24.22 2.00
C GLY A 202 17.40 24.29 1.83
N LYS A 203 16.95 24.90 0.74
CA LYS A 203 15.52 24.89 0.35
C LYS A 203 15.02 23.51 -0.08
N GLU A 204 15.94 22.66 -0.54
CA GLU A 204 15.67 21.31 -1.03
C GLU A 204 16.70 20.33 -0.45
N ILE A 205 16.31 19.07 -0.35
CA ILE A 205 17.21 17.96 -0.03
C ILE A 205 17.75 17.41 -1.36
N ASP A 206 19.07 17.46 -1.54
CA ASP A 206 19.77 16.92 -2.70
C ASP A 206 20.42 15.59 -2.30
N GLU A 207 19.78 14.48 -2.67
CA GLU A 207 20.24 13.12 -2.34
C GLU A 207 21.59 12.76 -3.01
N SER A 208 22.04 13.53 -4.02
CA SER A 208 23.32 13.33 -4.68
C SER A 208 24.50 13.94 -3.94
N ARG A 209 24.23 14.84 -2.99
CA ARG A 209 25.24 15.59 -2.24
C ARG A 209 25.66 14.88 -0.95
N ASN A 210 26.95 14.98 -0.62
CA ASN A 210 27.45 14.64 0.71
C ASN A 210 27.25 15.83 1.66
N TYR A 211 26.45 15.63 2.69
CA TYR A 211 26.24 16.58 3.78
C TYR A 211 27.30 16.42 4.87
N ILE A 212 27.46 17.47 5.69
CA ILE A 212 28.38 17.46 6.82
C ILE A 212 27.55 17.59 8.10
N CYS A 213 27.80 16.71 9.05
CA CYS A 213 27.26 16.73 10.40
C CYS A 213 28.25 17.50 11.28
N GLN A 214 27.83 18.68 11.74
CA GLN A 214 28.63 19.61 12.56
C GLN A 214 28.31 19.46 14.04
#